data_AF-A0A1B7KX02-F1
#
_entry.id   AF-A0A1B7KX02-F1
#
_cell.length_a   1.000
_cell.length_b   1.000
_cell.length_c   1.000
_cell.angle_alpha   90.00
_cell.angle_beta   90.00
_cell.angle_gamma   90.00
#
_symmetry.space_group_name_H-M   'P 1'
#
loop_
_entity.id
_entity.type
_entity.pdbx_description
1 polymer ?
#
loop_
_entity_poly.entity_id
_entity_poly.type
_entity_poly.pdbx_seq_one_letter_code
_entity_poly.pdbx_strand_id
1 'polypeptide(L)'
;MIFVRVSGSNVTEIHYQPFDPVYGLKKSEEELLQKGILVESIPQPEFIEGKVPVLKYNETDKTLYYEYEDVPPTKEKLLEKEIEQLKQQLQLTQQALDELILGGM
;
A
#
# COMPACT_ATOMS: atom_id res chain seq x y z
N MET A 1 2.26 15.83 -20.39
CA MET A 1 2.84 16.49 -19.22
C MET A 1 1.91 16.30 -18.04
N ILE A 2 2.42 15.79 -16.93
CA ILE A 2 1.68 15.48 -15.71
C ILE A 2 2.32 16.28 -14.59
N PHE A 3 1.51 16.98 -13.80
CA PHE A 3 1.97 17.63 -12.58
C PHE A 3 1.80 16.68 -11.40
N VAL A 4 2.85 16.56 -10.59
CA VAL A 4 2.85 15.76 -9.37
C VAL A 4 3.25 16.66 -8.21
N ARG A 5 2.33 16.88 -7.27
CA ARG A 5 2.62 17.61 -6.04
C ARG A 5 3.31 16.69 -5.06
N VAL A 6 4.47 17.13 -4.58
CA VAL A 6 5.28 16.35 -3.66
C VAL A 6 5.40 17.10 -2.33
N SER A 7 5.29 16.39 -1.22
CA SER A 7 5.56 16.88 0.13
C SER A 7 6.59 15.94 0.78
N GLY A 8 7.87 16.35 0.77
CA GLY A 8 9.00 15.47 1.09
C GLY A 8 9.14 14.37 0.04
N SER A 9 9.06 13.10 0.45
CA SER A 9 9.05 11.96 -0.47
C SER A 9 7.65 11.54 -0.93
N ASN A 10 6.59 12.11 -0.35
CA ASN A 10 5.23 11.66 -0.60
C ASN A 10 4.56 12.42 -1.74
N VAL A 11 3.94 11.68 -2.65
CA VAL A 11 3.05 12.27 -3.65
C VAL A 11 1.69 12.55 -3.01
N THR A 12 1.22 13.78 -3.16
CA THR A 12 -0.04 14.24 -2.54
C THR A 12 -1.14 14.54 -3.57
N GLU A 13 -0.76 14.91 -4.79
CA GLU A 13 -1.70 15.25 -5.86
C GLU A 13 -1.08 14.89 -7.20
N ILE A 14 -1.89 14.34 -8.11
CA ILE A 14 -1.49 14.03 -9.48
C ILE A 14 -2.51 14.68 -10.40
N HIS A 15 -2.02 15.50 -11.34
CA HIS A 15 -2.85 16.17 -12.32
C HIS A 15 -2.34 15.86 -13.73
N TYR A 16 -3.09 15.07 -14.50
CA TYR A 16 -2.67 14.55 -15.80
C TYR A 16 -2.65 15.60 -16.92
N GLN A 17 -3.37 16.71 -16.75
CA GLN A 17 -3.43 17.80 -17.73
C GLN A 17 -3.32 19.19 -17.06
N PRO A 18 -2.17 19.54 -16.45
CA PRO A 18 -2.05 20.73 -15.61
C PRO A 18 -2.24 22.05 -16.37
N PHE A 19 -2.01 22.07 -17.69
CA PHE A 19 -2.11 23.25 -18.56
C PHE A 19 -3.34 23.26 -19.47
N ASP A 20 -4.29 22.34 -19.26
CA ASP A 20 -5.52 22.33 -20.06
C ASP A 20 -6.32 23.63 -19.87
N PRO A 21 -6.85 24.24 -20.93
CA PRO A 21 -7.54 25.52 -20.84
C PRO A 21 -8.87 25.46 -20.05
N VAL A 22 -9.48 24.28 -19.94
CA VAL A 22 -10.77 24.08 -19.27
C VAL A 22 -10.58 23.44 -17.89
N TYR A 23 -9.82 22.35 -17.84
CA TYR A 23 -9.67 21.49 -16.66
C TYR A 23 -8.28 21.60 -15.99
N GLY A 24 -7.40 22.45 -16.50
CA GLY A 24 -6.05 22.64 -15.94
C GLY A 24 -6.03 23.50 -14.67
N LEU A 25 -4.85 23.63 -14.09
CA LEU A 25 -4.63 24.31 -12.81
C LEU A 25 -4.58 25.84 -12.92
N LYS A 26 -4.65 26.39 -14.15
CA LYS A 26 -4.54 27.84 -14.46
C LYS A 26 -3.33 28.51 -13.79
N LYS A 27 -2.23 27.76 -13.68
CA LYS A 27 -0.96 28.20 -13.10
C LYS A 27 0.13 28.15 -14.14
N SER A 28 1.15 28.97 -13.97
CA SER A 28 2.35 28.88 -14.79
C SER A 28 3.18 27.63 -14.44
N GLU A 29 4.05 27.24 -15.34
CA GLU A 29 5.01 26.16 -15.09
C GLU A 29 5.90 26.44 -13.87
N GLU A 30 6.39 27.67 -13.73
CA GLU A 30 7.22 28.11 -12.61
C GLU A 30 6.49 27.98 -11.26
N GLU A 31 5.20 28.34 -11.21
CA GLU A 31 4.38 28.20 -10.00
C GLU A 31 4.14 26.73 -9.61
N LEU A 32 4.03 25.84 -10.60
CA LEU A 32 3.88 24.42 -10.36
C LEU A 32 5.20 23.80 -9.88
N LEU A 33 6.32 24.16 -10.49
CA LEU A 33 7.66 23.68 -10.11
C LEU A 33 8.06 24.11 -8.69
N GLN A 34 7.51 25.20 -8.15
CA GLN A 34 7.69 25.57 -6.75
C GLN A 34 6.99 24.61 -5.76
N LYS A 35 5.97 23.87 -6.22
CA LYS A 35 5.12 23.01 -5.37
C LYS A 35 5.27 21.53 -5.67
N GLY A 36 6.01 21.16 -6.71
CA GLY A 36 6.09 19.78 -7.18
C GLY A 36 6.93 19.66 -8.45
N ILE A 37 6.66 18.62 -9.22
CA ILE A 37 7.41 18.29 -10.43
C ILE A 37 6.47 18.14 -11.62
N LEU A 38 7.02 18.37 -12.81
CA LEU A 38 6.39 18.06 -14.09
C LEU A 38 7.09 16.86 -14.71
N VAL A 39 6.33 15.81 -15.01
CA VAL A 39 6.84 14.57 -15.59
C VAL A 39 6.05 14.23 -16.86
N GLU A 40 6.66 13.47 -17.77
CA GLU A 40 5.95 13.03 -18.97
C GLU A 40 5.01 11.86 -18.70
N SER A 41 5.42 10.97 -17.80
CA SER A 41 4.68 9.77 -17.42
C SER A 41 4.90 9.43 -15.94
N ILE A 42 4.00 8.62 -15.40
CA ILE A 42 4.15 7.99 -14.08
C ILE A 42 4.38 6.50 -14.35
N PRO A 43 5.29 5.83 -13.64
CA PRO A 43 5.44 4.38 -13.73
C PRO A 43 4.09 3.67 -13.49
N GLN A 44 3.92 2.48 -14.04
CA GLN A 44 2.78 1.63 -13.67
C GLN A 44 3.14 0.81 -12.43
N PRO A 45 2.23 0.69 -11.44
CA PRO A 45 2.47 -0.17 -10.29
C PRO A 45 2.37 -1.64 -10.69
N GLU A 46 3.17 -2.48 -10.05
CA GLU A 46 3.04 -3.93 -10.15
C GLU A 46 2.00 -4.43 -9.15
N PHE A 47 1.26 -5.47 -9.53
CA PHE A 47 0.38 -6.15 -8.60
C PHE A 47 1.18 -7.14 -7.75
N ILE A 48 1.31 -6.83 -6.46
CA ILE A 48 1.94 -7.72 -5.48
C ILE A 48 0.89 -8.09 -4.45
N GLU A 49 0.62 -9.39 -4.29
CA GLU A 49 -0.42 -9.86 -3.37
C GLU A 49 -0.12 -9.39 -1.94
N GLY A 50 -1.13 -8.80 -1.29
CA GLY A 50 -1.02 -8.31 0.08
C GLY A 50 -0.24 -7.00 0.23
N LYS A 51 0.17 -6.35 -0.85
CA LYS A 51 0.80 -5.02 -0.82
C LYS A 51 0.01 -3.97 -1.59
N VAL A 52 0.07 -2.73 -1.12
CA VAL A 52 -0.49 -1.56 -1.81
C VAL A 52 0.66 -0.73 -2.37
N PRO A 53 0.62 -0.37 -3.66
CA PRO A 53 1.61 0.51 -4.26
C PRO A 53 1.36 1.96 -3.81
N VAL A 54 2.36 2.56 -3.20
CA VAL A 54 2.37 3.97 -2.78
C VAL A 54 3.38 4.72 -3.64
N LEU A 55 2.90 5.69 -4.42
CA LEU A 55 3.77 6.49 -5.29
C LEU A 55 4.60 7.47 -4.44
N LYS A 56 5.91 7.39 -4.59
CA LYS A 56 6.89 8.23 -3.91
C LYS A 56 7.75 8.97 -4.94
N TYR A 57 8.37 10.04 -4.47
CA TYR A 57 9.33 10.82 -5.23
C TYR A 57 10.72 10.69 -4.62
N ASN A 58 11.71 10.42 -5.47
CA ASN A 58 13.11 10.42 -5.10
C ASN A 58 13.69 11.79 -5.46
N GLU A 59 14.00 12.61 -4.47
CA GLU A 59 14.57 13.95 -4.67
C GLU A 59 15.98 13.93 -5.28
N THR A 60 16.75 12.85 -5.02
CA THR A 60 18.12 12.68 -5.53
C THR A 60 18.12 12.39 -7.02
N ASP A 61 17.33 11.40 -7.43
CA ASP A 61 17.28 10.94 -8.82
C ASP A 61 16.24 11.70 -9.66
N LYS A 62 15.41 12.52 -9.00
CA LYS A 62 14.25 13.22 -9.59
C LYS A 62 13.30 12.28 -10.31
N THR A 63 13.11 11.07 -9.76
CA THR A 63 12.27 10.02 -10.34
C THR A 63 11.12 9.64 -9.42
N LEU A 64 10.03 9.17 -10.03
CA LEU A 64 8.90 8.59 -9.33
C LEU A 64 9.09 7.08 -9.22
N TYR A 65 8.77 6.50 -8.07
CA TYR A 65 8.83 5.06 -7.82
C TYR A 65 7.69 4.62 -6.91
N TYR A 66 7.38 3.33 -6.92
CA TYR A 66 6.40 2.74 -6.01
C TYR A 66 7.10 2.08 -4.83
N GLU A 67 6.70 2.47 -3.64
CA GLU A 67 6.95 1.73 -2.41
C GLU A 67 5.77 0.79 -2.15
N TYR A 68 6.01 -0.47 -1.81
CA TYR A 68 4.97 -1.47 -1.63
C TYR A 68 4.76 -1.77 -0.16
N GLU A 69 3.77 -1.10 0.42
CA GLU A 69 3.42 -1.20 1.83
C GLU A 69 2.51 -2.40 2.07
N ASP A 70 2.63 -3.05 3.23
CA ASP A 70 1.77 -4.18 3.59
C ASP A 70 0.33 -3.73 3.82
N VAL A 71 -0.61 -4.43 3.21
CA VAL A 71 -2.04 -4.19 3.45
C VAL A 71 -2.38 -4.67 4.84
N PRO A 72 -2.92 -3.79 5.72
CA PRO A 72 -3.37 -4.25 7.02
C PRO A 72 -4.43 -5.33 6.81
N PRO A 73 -4.37 -6.45 7.56
CA PRO A 73 -5.29 -7.55 7.38
C PRO A 73 -6.72 -7.06 7.60
N THR A 74 -7.63 -7.50 6.75
CA THR A 74 -9.06 -7.22 6.94
C THR A 74 -9.54 -7.87 8.23
N LYS A 75 -10.64 -7.35 8.80
CA LYS A 75 -11.28 -7.97 9.97
C LYS A 75 -11.60 -9.44 9.71
N GLU A 76 -12.03 -9.79 8.49
CA GLU A 76 -12.28 -11.17 8.08
C GLU A 76 -11.03 -12.04 8.16
N LYS A 77 -9.89 -11.60 7.58
CA LYS A 77 -8.62 -12.33 7.68
C LYS A 77 -8.14 -12.48 9.13
N LEU A 78 -8.39 -11.48 9.98
CA LEU A 78 -8.07 -11.58 11.41
C LEU A 78 -8.93 -12.64 12.11
N LEU A 79 -10.24 -12.65 11.83
CA LEU A 79 -11.17 -13.63 12.39
C LEU A 79 -10.88 -15.06 11.90
N GLU A 80 -10.55 -15.24 10.62
CA GLU A 80 -10.14 -16.52 10.07
C GLU A 80 -8.90 -17.07 10.78
N LYS A 81 -7.90 -16.20 11.01
CA LYS A 81 -6.68 -16.56 11.75
C LYS A 81 -6.99 -16.95 13.19
N GLU A 82 -7.90 -16.23 13.85
CA GLU A 82 -8.34 -16.55 15.23
C GLU A 82 -9.07 -17.90 15.29
N ILE A 83 -9.97 -18.18 14.34
CA ILE A 83 -10.67 -19.46 14.23
C ILE A 83 -9.68 -20.61 14.03
N GLU A 84 -8.69 -20.42 13.17
CA GLU A 84 -7.66 -21.44 12.91
C GLU A 84 -6.83 -21.72 14.15
N GLN A 85 -6.42 -20.68 14.89
CA GLN A 85 -5.70 -20.83 16.15
C GLN A 85 -6.54 -21.56 17.21
N LEU A 86 -7.82 -21.23 17.33
CA LEU A 86 -8.74 -21.89 18.26
C LEU A 86 -8.93 -23.38 17.91
N LYS A 87 -9.05 -23.72 16.62
CA LYS A 87 -9.12 -25.13 16.18
C LYS A 87 -7.87 -25.91 16.53
N GLN A 88 -6.68 -25.33 16.32
CA GLN A 88 -5.41 -25.96 16.67
C GLN A 88 -5.29 -26.19 18.18
N GLN A 89 -5.66 -25.19 18.99
CA GLN A 89 -5.68 -25.35 20.45
C GLN A 89 -6.67 -26.43 20.90
N LEU A 90 -7.85 -26.49 20.28
CA LEU A 90 -8.85 -27.51 20.60
C LEU A 90 -8.32 -28.91 20.26
N GLN A 91 -7.66 -29.07 19.11
CA GLN A 91 -7.08 -30.34 18.69
C GLN A 91 -5.95 -30.79 19.63
N LEU A 92 -5.04 -29.89 20.00
CA LEU A 92 -3.97 -30.19 20.97
C LEU A 92 -4.53 -30.59 22.33
N THR A 93 -5.59 -29.90 22.77
CA THR A 93 -6.26 -30.22 24.03
C THR A 93 -6.91 -31.61 23.98
N GLN A 94 -7.58 -31.95 22.87
CA GLN A 94 -8.16 -33.28 22.68
C GLN A 94 -7.09 -34.37 22.70
N GLN A 95 -5.98 -34.17 21.99
CA GLN A 95 -4.86 -35.12 21.98
C GLN A 95 -4.28 -35.34 23.39
N ALA A 96 -4.06 -34.27 24.15
CA ALA A 96 -3.58 -34.38 25.52
C ALA A 96 -4.57 -35.12 26.44
N LEU A 97 -5.88 -34.90 26.26
CA LEU A 97 -6.91 -35.63 27.01
C LEU A 97 -6.94 -37.12 26.64
N ASP A 98 -6.86 -37.44 25.36
CA ASP A 98 -6.84 -38.84 24.88
C ASP A 98 -5.61 -39.59 25.41
N GLU A 99 -4.43 -38.96 25.41
CA GLU A 99 -3.21 -39.52 25.99
C GLU A 99 -3.34 -39.78 27.50
N LEU A 100 -3.95 -38.86 28.25
CA LEU A 100 -4.21 -39.05 29.69
C LEU A 100 -5.21 -40.18 29.95
N ILE A 101 -6.25 -40.32 29.13
CA ILE A 101 -7.25 -41.38 29.25
C ILE A 101 -6.65 -42.75 28.89
N LEU A 102 -5.83 -42.82 27.84
CA LEU A 102 -5.19 -44.06 27.38
C LEU A 102 -3.99 -44.47 28.24
N GLY A 103 -3.26 -43.52 28.83
CA GLY A 103 -2.13 -43.79 29.73
C GLY A 103 -2.52 -44.18 31.17
N GLY A 104 -3.79 -44.05 31.52
CA GLY A 104 -4.35 -44.44 32.83
C GLY A 104 -5.01 -45.82 32.89
N MET A 105 -5.03 -46.58 31.78
CA MET A 105 -5.51 -47.97 31.71
C MET A 105 -4.37 -48.99 31.77
#